data_AF-A0A3M1J4E8-F1
#
_entry.id   AF-A0A3M1J4E8-F1
#
_cell.length_a   1.000
_cell.length_b   1.000
_cell.length_c   1.000
_cell.angle_alpha   90.00
_cell.angle_beta   90.00
_cell.angle_gamma   90.00
#
_symmetry.space_group_name_H-M   'P 1'
#
loop_
_entity.id
_entity.type
_entity.pdbx_description
1 polymer ?
#
loop_
_entity_poly.entity_id
_entity_poly.type
_entity_poly.pdbx_seq_one_letter_code
_entity_poly.pdbx_strand_id
1 'polypeptide(L)'
;MEAIKLAAGLACGLILLLCSVLVFVSTPENERYEQTVETLKRRQGLSSVEEVLAVFPQLQGIQLKIRRISYLHDQIHRITEGPAPDVSEEESRCIQAYMEEIHQLRQHVKQGLAQFDTIVGQP
;
A
#
# COMPACT_ATOMS: atom_id res chain seq x y z
N MET A 1 -25.54 19.26 -28.78
CA MET A 1 -24.44 19.84 -27.96
C MET A 1 -24.60 19.59 -26.46
N GLU A 2 -25.83 19.39 -25.94
CA GLU A 2 -26.05 19.21 -24.50
C GLU A 2 -25.61 17.84 -23.94
N ALA A 3 -25.70 16.78 -24.74
CA ALA A 3 -25.25 15.43 -24.35
C ALA A 3 -23.75 15.35 -24.00
N ILE A 4 -22.92 16.19 -24.63
CA ILE A 4 -21.46 16.23 -24.39
C ILE A 4 -21.15 16.85 -23.01
N LYS A 5 -21.94 17.84 -22.57
CA LYS A 5 -21.77 18.46 -21.24
C LYS A 5 -22.18 17.51 -20.12
N LEU A 6 -23.24 16.73 -20.32
CA LEU A 6 -23.66 15.68 -19.39
C LEU A 6 -22.63 14.55 -19.27
N ALA A 7 -22.05 14.11 -20.39
CA ALA A 7 -21.00 13.09 -20.40
C ALA A 7 -19.73 13.56 -19.67
N ALA A 8 -19.33 14.83 -19.82
CA ALA A 8 -18.18 15.40 -19.12
C ALA A 8 -18.40 15.46 -17.59
N GLY A 9 -19.61 15.84 -17.15
CA GLY A 9 -19.97 15.86 -15.73
C GLY A 9 -19.95 14.47 -15.10
N LEU A 10 -20.47 13.46 -15.81
CA LEU A 10 -20.45 12.07 -15.36
C LEU A 10 -19.02 11.51 -15.31
N ALA A 11 -18.18 11.80 -16.31
CA ALA A 11 -16.79 11.35 -16.33
C ALA A 11 -15.99 11.90 -15.14
N CYS A 12 -16.18 13.18 -14.81
CA CYS A 12 -15.49 13.81 -13.68
C CYS A 12 -15.95 13.24 -12.33
N GLY A 13 -17.25 13.00 -12.16
CA GLY A 13 -17.79 12.32 -10.97
C GLY A 13 -17.26 10.88 -10.83
N LEU A 14 -17.13 10.15 -11.94
CA LEU A 14 -16.62 8.78 -11.95
C LEU A 14 -15.11 8.73 -11.62
N ILE A 15 -14.33 9.71 -12.07
CA ILE A 15 -12.91 9.85 -11.74
C ILE A 15 -12.74 10.13 -10.23
N LEU A 16 -13.52 11.05 -9.66
CA LEU A 16 -13.47 11.33 -8.23
C LEU A 16 -13.90 10.12 -7.39
N LEU A 17 -14.89 9.36 -7.87
CA LEU A 17 -15.32 8.11 -7.22
C LEU A 17 -14.22 7.04 -7.29
N LEU A 18 -13.55 6.89 -8.44
CA LEU A 18 -12.40 5.97 -8.60
C LEU A 18 -11.21 6.38 -7.70
N CYS A 19 -10.94 7.68 -7.55
CA CYS A 19 -9.92 8.18 -6.63
C CYS A 19 -10.26 7.85 -5.17
N SER A 20 -11.54 7.91 -4.77
CA SER A 20 -11.97 7.56 -3.41
C SER A 20 -11.86 6.05 -3.10
N VAL A 21 -12.09 5.18 -4.10
CA VAL A 21 -11.95 3.73 -3.95
C VAL A 21 -10.49 3.33 -3.75
N LEU A 22 -9.54 4.04 -4.35
CA LEU A 22 -8.10 3.80 -4.14
C LEU A 22 -7.63 4.04 -2.71
N VAL A 23 -8.38 4.78 -1.89
CA VAL A 23 -8.03 5.08 -0.48
C VAL A 23 -8.48 3.97 0.47
N PHE A 24 -9.50 3.17 0.12
CA PHE A 24 -10.09 2.15 0.99
C PHE A 24 -9.64 0.71 0.72
N VAL A 25 -8.80 0.48 -0.29
CA VAL A 25 -8.29 -0.86 -0.62
C VAL A 25 -7.02 -1.12 0.19
N SER A 26 -7.02 -2.23 0.95
CA SER A 26 -5.83 -2.82 1.54
C SER A 26 -4.64 -2.65 0.60
N THR A 27 -3.55 -2.04 1.08
CA THR A 27 -2.43 -1.75 0.19
C THR A 27 -1.97 -3.03 -0.51
N PRO A 28 -1.73 -3.02 -1.84
CA PRO A 28 -1.39 -4.22 -2.60
C PRO A 28 -0.12 -4.90 -2.05
N GLU A 29 0.73 -4.15 -1.36
CA GLU A 29 1.87 -4.67 -0.62
C GLU A 29 1.49 -5.57 0.57
N ASN A 30 0.44 -5.23 1.32
CA ASN A 30 -0.03 -6.03 2.45
C ASN A 30 -0.67 -7.34 1.99
N GLU A 31 -1.51 -7.29 0.95
CA GLU A 31 -2.12 -8.49 0.37
C GLU A 31 -1.05 -9.47 -0.13
N ARG A 32 -0.04 -8.96 -0.84
CA ARG A 32 1.08 -9.78 -1.31
C ARG A 32 1.87 -10.39 -0.15
N TYR A 33 2.12 -9.62 0.91
CA TYR A 33 2.79 -10.12 2.11
C TYR A 33 1.99 -11.27 2.77
N GLU A 34 0.68 -11.09 2.97
CA GLU A 34 -0.20 -12.11 3.54
C GLU A 34 -0.23 -13.39 2.70
N GLN A 35 -0.30 -13.24 1.36
CA GLN A 35 -0.23 -14.38 0.44
C GLN A 35 1.12 -15.13 0.53
N THR A 36 2.23 -14.40 0.62
CA THR A 36 3.57 -15.00 0.81
C THR A 36 3.63 -15.77 2.12
N VAL A 37 3.18 -15.18 3.23
CA VAL A 37 3.15 -15.84 4.55
C VAL A 37 2.31 -17.11 4.52
N GLU A 38 1.08 -17.03 3.99
CA GLU A 38 0.19 -18.18 3.89
C GLU A 38 0.75 -19.30 3.00
N THR A 39 1.44 -18.94 1.92
CA THR A 39 2.07 -19.95 1.06
C THR A 39 3.25 -20.62 1.76
N LEU A 40 4.08 -19.85 2.48
CA LEU A 40 5.17 -20.39 3.27
C LEU A 40 4.66 -21.31 4.39
N LYS A 41 3.56 -20.95 5.06
CA LYS A 41 2.90 -21.83 6.04
C LYS A 41 2.55 -23.18 5.44
N ARG A 42 1.83 -23.18 4.33
CA ARG A 42 1.37 -24.43 3.68
C ARG A 42 2.53 -25.28 3.20
N ARG A 43 3.56 -24.69 2.58
CA ARG A 43 4.69 -25.42 2.00
C ARG A 43 5.66 -25.99 3.02
N GLN A 44 5.89 -25.26 4.10
CA GLN A 44 6.82 -25.66 5.16
C GLN A 44 6.12 -26.40 6.31
N GLY A 45 4.80 -26.62 6.21
CA GLY A 45 4.01 -27.27 7.25
C GLY A 45 3.94 -26.47 8.55
N LEU A 46 4.04 -25.14 8.48
CA LEU A 46 3.99 -24.25 9.64
C LEU A 46 2.54 -23.89 9.97
N SER A 47 2.24 -23.82 11.27
CA SER A 47 0.90 -23.65 11.81
C SER A 47 0.54 -22.19 12.06
N SER A 48 1.53 -21.32 12.26
CA SER A 48 1.35 -19.94 12.71
C SER A 48 2.24 -18.94 11.96
N VAL A 49 1.90 -17.66 12.07
CA VAL A 49 2.71 -16.58 11.49
C VAL A 49 4.01 -16.44 12.27
N GLU A 50 3.98 -16.66 13.58
CA GLU A 50 5.13 -16.63 14.48
C GLU A 50 6.18 -17.67 14.07
N GLU A 51 5.76 -18.89 13.72
CA GLU A 51 6.65 -19.92 13.19
C GLU A 51 7.27 -19.51 11.86
N VAL A 52 6.49 -18.90 10.95
CA VAL A 52 7.02 -18.37 9.68
C VAL A 52 8.05 -17.29 9.94
N LEU A 53 7.80 -16.38 10.88
CA LEU A 53 8.73 -15.31 11.22
C LEU A 53 9.99 -15.85 11.92
N ALA A 54 9.89 -16.94 12.67
CA ALA A 54 11.05 -17.61 13.26
C ALA A 54 11.95 -18.24 12.18
N VAL A 55 11.36 -18.86 11.16
CA VAL A 55 12.10 -19.49 10.05
C VAL A 55 12.59 -18.44 9.03
N PHE A 56 11.79 -17.41 8.77
CA PHE A 56 12.04 -16.36 7.78
C PHE A 56 12.01 -14.97 8.44
N PRO A 57 13.01 -14.63 9.29
CA PRO A 57 13.02 -13.39 10.06
C PRO A 57 13.03 -12.11 9.20
N GLN A 58 13.43 -12.22 7.94
CA GLN A 58 13.41 -11.12 6.98
C GLN A 58 11.98 -10.58 6.73
N LEU A 59 10.95 -11.43 6.87
CA LEU A 59 9.55 -11.03 6.74
C LEU A 59 9.13 -10.02 7.81
N GLN A 60 9.72 -10.09 9.01
CA GLN A 60 9.46 -9.09 10.07
C GLN A 60 9.89 -7.69 9.61
N GLY A 61 11.07 -7.60 8.98
CA GLY A 61 11.57 -6.35 8.41
C GLY A 61 10.71 -5.81 7.27
N ILE A 62 10.03 -6.69 6.52
CA ILE A 62 9.07 -6.32 5.46
C ILE A 62 7.77 -5.83 6.09
N GLN A 63 7.24 -6.54 7.08
CA GLN A 63 6.02 -6.17 7.80
C GLN A 63 6.14 -4.78 8.44
N LEU A 64 7.29 -4.47 9.06
CA LEU A 64 7.55 -3.15 9.63
C LEU A 64 7.50 -2.03 8.57
N LYS A 65 8.01 -2.29 7.36
CA LYS A 65 7.95 -1.32 6.24
C LYS A 65 6.53 -1.11 5.75
N ILE A 66 5.72 -2.17 5.65
CA ILE A 66 4.29 -2.07 5.29
C ILE A 66 3.52 -1.25 6.32
N ARG A 67 3.77 -1.47 7.62
CA ARG A 67 3.19 -0.65 8.69
C ARG A 67 3.61 0.82 8.58
N ARG A 68 4.88 1.08 8.27
CA ARG A 68 5.38 2.45 8.06
C ARG A 68 4.70 3.13 6.86
N ILE A 69 4.52 2.43 5.74
CA ILE A 69 3.78 2.94 4.58
C ILE A 69 2.36 3.36 4.99
N SER A 70 1.67 2.50 5.74
CA SER A 70 0.30 2.77 6.21
C SER A 70 0.25 4.01 7.10
N TYR A 71 1.19 4.09 8.06
CA TYR A 71 1.33 5.27 8.93
C TYR A 71 1.54 6.57 8.13
N LEU A 72 2.41 6.55 7.10
CA LEU A 72 2.68 7.72 6.28
C LEU A 72 1.46 8.15 5.45
N HIS A 73 0.71 7.18 4.91
CA HIS A 73 -0.58 7.47 4.27
C HIS A 73 -1.57 8.13 5.23
N ASP A 74 -1.66 7.63 6.47
CA ASP A 74 -2.50 8.25 7.50
C ASP A 74 -2.07 9.69 7.82
N GLN A 75 -0.75 9.98 7.84
CA GLN A 75 -0.27 11.34 8.04
C GLN A 75 -0.66 12.26 6.87
N ILE A 76 -0.47 11.80 5.62
CA ILE A 76 -0.89 12.55 4.44
C ILE A 76 -2.41 12.79 4.48
N HIS A 77 -3.18 11.77 4.81
CA HIS A 77 -4.63 11.87 4.92
C HIS A 77 -5.04 12.93 5.94
N ARG A 78 -4.45 12.92 7.14
CA ARG A 78 -4.72 13.93 8.18
C ARG A 78 -4.41 15.36 7.74
N ILE A 79 -3.34 15.57 6.97
CA ILE A 79 -2.98 16.91 6.47
C ILE A 79 -3.96 17.35 5.37
N THR A 80 -4.43 16.41 4.56
CA THR A 80 -5.27 16.67 3.39
C THR A 80 -6.76 16.51 3.67
N GLU A 81 -7.16 16.28 4.92
CA GLU A 81 -8.54 16.00 5.29
C GLU A 81 -9.39 17.28 5.19
N GLY A 82 -10.49 17.20 4.45
CA GLY A 82 -11.47 18.29 4.30
C GLY A 82 -11.80 18.62 2.83
N PRO A 83 -12.88 19.39 2.59
CA PRO A 83 -13.36 19.68 1.23
C PRO A 83 -12.47 20.67 0.46
N ALA A 84 -11.61 21.42 1.15
CA ALA A 84 -10.61 22.33 0.59
C ALA A 84 -9.50 22.54 1.63
N PRO A 85 -8.56 21.59 1.78
CA PRO A 85 -7.50 21.70 2.78
C PRO A 85 -6.62 22.91 2.42
N ASP A 86 -6.53 23.87 3.32
CA ASP A 86 -5.60 24.99 3.21
C ASP A 86 -4.22 24.51 3.65
N VAL A 87 -3.53 23.83 2.72
CA VAL A 87 -2.22 23.22 2.98
C VAL A 87 -1.15 24.29 2.83
N SER A 88 -0.45 24.57 3.93
CA SER A 88 0.70 25.47 3.92
C SER A 88 1.85 24.94 3.07
N GLU A 89 2.79 25.81 2.65
CA GLU A 89 3.98 25.39 1.91
C GLU A 89 4.80 24.35 2.68
N GLU A 90 4.87 24.49 4.01
CA GLU A 90 5.58 23.53 4.87
C GLU A 90 4.90 22.16 4.87
N GLU A 91 3.58 22.12 5.02
CA GLU A 91 2.82 20.87 4.97
C GLU A 91 2.92 20.21 3.59
N SER A 92 2.94 21.00 2.52
CA SER A 92 3.18 20.51 1.15
C SER A 92 4.55 19.84 1.02
N ARG A 93 5.60 20.45 1.59
CA ARG A 93 6.95 19.82 1.66
C ARG A 93 6.94 18.53 2.48
N CYS A 94 6.23 18.51 3.61
CA CYS A 94 6.10 17.29 4.41
C CYS A 94 5.39 16.16 3.64
N ILE A 95 4.29 16.47 2.95
CA ILE A 95 3.56 15.50 2.12
C ILE A 95 4.49 14.94 1.04
N GLN A 96 5.25 15.79 0.34
CA GLN A 96 6.20 15.34 -0.68
C GLN A 96 7.26 14.39 -0.10
N ALA A 97 7.85 14.73 1.04
CA ALA A 97 8.82 13.87 1.72
C ALA A 97 8.20 12.51 2.13
N TYR A 98 6.96 12.50 2.63
CA TYR A 98 6.25 11.26 2.96
C TYR A 98 5.96 10.42 1.72
N MET A 99 5.56 11.04 0.59
CA MET A 99 5.34 10.33 -0.67
C MET A 99 6.63 9.69 -1.21
N GLU A 100 7.75 10.40 -1.12
CA GLU A 100 9.07 9.86 -1.48
C GLU A 100 9.47 8.67 -0.59
N GLU A 101 9.30 8.80 0.73
CA GLU A 101 9.57 7.71 1.68
C GLU A 101 8.69 6.48 1.38
N ILE A 102 7.38 6.69 1.14
CA ILE A 102 6.45 5.61 0.72
C ILE A 102 6.97 4.93 -0.54
N HIS A 103 7.40 5.70 -1.54
CA HIS A 103 7.91 5.13 -2.80
C HIS A 103 9.12 4.22 -2.55
N GLN A 104 10.10 4.67 -1.77
CA GLN A 104 11.29 3.89 -1.43
C GLN A 104 10.93 2.63 -0.65
N LEU A 105 10.07 2.76 0.37
CA LEU A 105 9.61 1.61 1.18
C LEU A 105 8.89 0.57 0.32
N ARG A 106 8.04 1.00 -0.63
CA ARG A 106 7.37 0.11 -1.57
C ARG A 106 8.36 -0.68 -2.43
N GLN A 107 9.42 -0.03 -2.92
CA GLN A 107 10.47 -0.74 -3.68
C GLN A 107 11.16 -1.79 -2.81
N HIS A 108 11.52 -1.44 -1.58
CA HIS A 108 12.14 -2.39 -0.65
C HIS A 108 11.22 -3.56 -0.29
N VAL A 109 9.92 -3.31 -0.08
CA VAL A 109 8.93 -4.38 0.16
C VAL A 109 8.83 -5.29 -1.05
N LYS A 110 8.71 -4.74 -2.26
CA LYS A 110 8.65 -5.52 -3.50
C LYS A 110 9.89 -6.38 -3.70
N GLN A 111 11.08 -5.80 -3.54
CA GLN A 111 12.34 -6.52 -3.66
C GLN A 111 12.49 -7.60 -2.58
N GLY A 112 12.10 -7.29 -1.34
CA GLY A 112 12.13 -8.25 -0.24
C GLY A 112 11.20 -9.43 -0.47
N LEU A 113 9.95 -9.17 -0.88
CA LEU A 113 8.98 -10.23 -1.18
C LEU A 113 9.37 -11.07 -2.41
N ALA A 114 9.99 -10.45 -3.43
CA ALA A 114 10.45 -11.16 -4.62
C ALA A 114 11.48 -12.26 -4.32
N GLN A 115 12.23 -12.15 -3.23
CA GLN A 115 13.17 -13.20 -2.79
C GLN A 115 12.47 -14.49 -2.41
N PHE A 116 11.19 -14.42 -2.02
CA PHE A 116 10.37 -15.57 -1.65
C PHE A 116 9.57 -16.13 -2.82
N ASP A 117 9.47 -15.42 -3.96
CA ASP A 117 8.75 -15.90 -5.14
C ASP A 117 9.34 -17.24 -5.66
N THR A 118 10.65 -17.46 -5.51
CA THR A 118 11.31 -18.72 -5.88
C THR A 118 10.90 -19.90 -4.99
N ILE A 119 10.67 -19.64 -3.70
CA ILE A 119 10.22 -20.64 -2.71
C ILE A 119 8.71 -20.90 -2.88
N VAL A 120 7.96 -19.86 -3.26
CA VAL A 120 6.51 -19.89 -3.48
C VAL A 120 6.12 -20.47 -4.84
N GLY A 121 6.98 -20.36 -5.86
CA GLY A 121 6.69 -20.70 -7.26
C GLY A 121 7.08 -22.11 -7.74
N GLN A 122 7.74 -22.94 -6.92
CA GLN A 122 8.04 -24.33 -7.32
C GLN A 122 6.84 -25.25 -7.04
N PRO A 123 6.15 -25.83 -8.03
CA PRO A 123 4.96 -26.65 -7.80
C PRO A 123 5.19 -27.79 -6.80
#